data_AF-A0A9X4L067-F1
#
_entry.id   AF-A0A9X4L067-F1
#
_cell.length_a   1.000
_cell.length_b   1.000
_cell.length_c   1.000
_cell.angle_alpha   90.00
_cell.angle_beta   90.00
_cell.angle_gamma   90.00
#
_symmetry.space_group_name_H-M   'P 1'
#
loop_
_entity.id
_entity.type
_entity.pdbx_description
1 polymer ?
#
loop_
_entity_poly.entity_id
_entity_poly.type
_entity_poly.pdbx_seq_one_letter_code
_entity_poly.pdbx_strand_id
1 'polypeptide(L)' 'MFRPIRTWKQRTVSIEAAAPVAGRLFPLREVSDDNFSRGYLGDGVAIEPTGDIAIAPL' A
#
# COMPACT_ATOMS: atom_id res chain seq x y z
N MET A 1 -32.81 12.12 31.38
CA MET A 1 -32.66 10.80 30.72
C MET A 1 -31.43 10.86 29.82
N PHE A 2 -30.28 10.39 30.32
CA PHE A 2 -29.00 10.43 29.59
C PHE A 2 -28.77 9.08 28.89
N ARG A 3 -28.55 9.09 27.57
CA ARG A 3 -28.21 7.89 26.78
C ARG A 3 -26.67 7.78 26.75
N PRO A 4 -26.07 6.64 27.14
CA PRO A 4 -24.62 6.50 27.06
C PRO A 4 -24.18 6.38 25.59
N ILE A 5 -23.13 7.12 25.24
CA ILE A 5 -22.48 7.06 23.94
C ILE A 5 -21.72 5.72 23.88
N ARG A 6 -22.17 4.83 23.01
CA ARG A 6 -21.54 3.52 22.77
C ARG A 6 -20.28 3.76 21.94
N THR A 7 -19.11 3.72 22.57
CA THR A 7 -17.82 3.85 21.88
C THR A 7 -17.50 2.52 21.21
N TRP A 8 -17.55 2.47 19.88
CA TRP A 8 -17.10 1.31 19.12
C TRP A 8 -15.58 1.33 18.99
N LYS A 9 -14.92 0.29 19.51
CA LYS A 9 -13.51 0.00 19.27
C LYS A 9 -13.39 -0.50 17.82
N GLN A 10 -12.83 0.32 16.93
CA GLN A 10 -12.49 -0.10 15.56
C GLN A 10 -11.46 -1.23 15.64
N ARG A 11 -11.74 -2.37 15.00
CA ARG A 11 -10.76 -3.47 14.85
C ARG A 11 -9.92 -3.17 13.62
N THR A 12 -8.63 -2.97 13.80
CA THR A 12 -7.68 -2.87 12.69
C THR A 12 -7.52 -4.26 12.07
N VAL A 13 -7.86 -4.39 10.78
CA VAL A 13 -7.54 -5.57 9.98
C VAL A 13 -6.26 -5.23 9.21
N SER A 14 -5.19 -5.99 9.45
CA SER A 14 -3.94 -5.89 8.71
C SER A 14 -3.90 -6.97 7.64
N ILE A 15 -3.51 -6.59 6.43
CA ILE A 15 -3.19 -7.52 5.34
C ILE A 15 -1.68 -7.50 5.17
N GLU A 16 -1.06 -8.67 5.20
CA GLU A 16 0.36 -8.82 4.86
C GLU A 16 0.46 -9.18 3.38
N ALA A 17 1.28 -8.44 2.64
CA ALA A 17 1.53 -8.66 1.23
C ALA A 17 3.01 -8.99 1.00
N ALA A 18 3.29 -10.03 0.21
CA ALA A 18 4.64 -10.36 -0.21
C ALA A 18 5.16 -9.36 -1.26
N ALA A 19 6.48 -9.21 -1.38
CA ALA A 19 7.07 -8.42 -2.46
C ALA A 19 6.81 -9.14 -3.81
N PRO A 20 6.10 -8.51 -4.76
CA PRO A 20 5.74 -9.16 -6.02
C PRO A 20 6.92 -9.31 -6.98
N VAL A 21 8.04 -8.64 -6.71
CA VAL A 21 9.28 -8.69 -7.51
C VAL A 21 10.47 -8.44 -6.59
N ALA A 22 11.61 -9.08 -6.88
CA ALA A 22 12.86 -8.81 -6.18
C ALA A 22 13.38 -7.40 -6.52
N GLY A 23 13.76 -6.61 -5.53
CA GLY A 23 14.25 -5.26 -5.78
C GLY A 23 14.27 -4.34 -4.57
N ARG A 24 14.44 -3.05 -4.83
CA ARG A 24 14.48 -1.99 -3.81
C ARG A 24 13.14 -1.27 -3.72
N LEU A 25 12.54 -1.27 -2.54
CA LEU A 25 11.34 -0.49 -2.25
C LEU A 25 11.67 1.02 -2.22
N PHE A 26 10.83 1.84 -2.84
CA PHE A 26 10.91 3.30 -2.77
C PHE A 26 9.51 3.96 -2.79
N PRO A 27 9.38 5.20 -2.31
CA PRO A 27 8.09 5.90 -2.25
C PRO A 27 7.47 6.11 -3.63
N LEU A 28 6.14 5.94 -3.74
CA LEU A 28 5.42 6.11 -5.00
C LEU A 28 5.62 7.52 -5.61
N ARG A 29 5.73 8.56 -4.75
CA ARG A 29 5.99 9.95 -5.16
C ARG A 29 7.33 10.19 -5.87
N GLU A 30 8.26 9.25 -5.77
CA GLU A 30 9.59 9.33 -6.42
C GLU A 30 9.59 8.64 -7.80
N VAL A 31 8.46 8.06 -8.23
CA VAL A 31 8.27 7.54 -9.60
C VAL A 31 8.24 8.69 -10.60
N SER A 32 8.88 8.52 -11.76
CA SER A 32 8.99 9.56 -12.79
C SER A 32 7.67 9.89 -13.53
N ASP A 33 6.70 8.97 -13.52
CA ASP A 33 5.41 9.11 -14.19
C ASP A 33 4.36 9.74 -13.24
N ASP A 34 3.75 10.84 -13.70
CA ASP A 34 2.76 11.62 -12.95
C ASP A 34 1.50 10.84 -12.56
N ASN A 35 1.08 9.84 -13.34
CA ASN A 35 -0.09 9.03 -13.01
C ASN A 35 0.12 8.24 -11.71
N PHE A 36 1.36 7.83 -11.44
CA PHE A 36 1.74 7.13 -10.22
C PHE A 36 2.18 8.10 -9.13
N SER A 37 3.10 9.02 -9.43
CA SER A 37 3.74 9.87 -8.41
C SER A 37 2.76 10.81 -7.71
N ARG A 38 1.66 11.16 -8.38
CA ARG A 38 0.56 11.98 -7.83
C ARG A 38 -0.57 11.17 -7.22
N GLY A 39 -0.50 9.83 -7.25
CA GLY A 39 -1.49 8.94 -6.67
C GLY A 39 -2.85 8.97 -7.37
N TYR A 40 -2.91 9.28 -8.67
CA TYR A 40 -4.19 9.35 -9.39
C TYR A 40 -4.95 8.02 -9.43
N LEU A 41 -4.22 6.90 -9.31
CA LEU A 41 -4.77 5.55 -9.27
C LEU A 41 -4.92 4.98 -7.85
N GLY A 42 -4.57 5.76 -6.82
CA GLY A 42 -4.58 5.36 -5.42
C GLY A 42 -3.19 5.34 -4.77
N ASP A 43 -3.18 5.04 -3.47
CA ASP A 43 -1.98 4.93 -2.66
C ASP A 43 -1.20 3.64 -2.98
N GLY A 44 0.10 3.69 -2.77
CA GLY A 44 0.96 2.52 -2.98
C GLY A 44 2.44 2.79 -2.72
N VAL A 45 3.26 1.87 -3.21
CA VAL A 45 4.72 1.88 -3.15
C VAL A 45 5.28 1.42 -4.50
N ALA A 46 6.53 1.78 -4.79
CA ALA A 46 7.22 1.33 -5.99
C ALA A 46 8.40 0.43 -5.62
N ILE A 47 8.75 -0.51 -6.51
CA ILE A 47 9.92 -1.38 -6.38
C ILE A 47 10.77 -1.22 -7.63
N GLU A 48 12.05 -0.87 -7.45
CA GLU A 48 13.05 -0.89 -8.51
C GLU A 48 13.54 -2.34 -8.66
N PRO A 49 13.18 -3.05 -9.75
CA PRO A 49 13.45 -4.49 -9.87
C PRO A 49 14.94 -4.79 -10.02
N THR A 50 15.40 -5.86 -9.37
CA THR A 50 16.72 -6.47 -9.61
C THR A 50 16.60 -7.84 -10.30
N GLY A 51 15.38 -8.30 -10.56
CA GLY A 51 15.08 -9.54 -11.28
C GLY A 51 13.95 -9.36 -12.29
N ASP A 52 13.61 -10.44 -12.98
CA ASP A 52 12.68 -10.47 -14.13
C ASP A 52 11.41 -11.31 -13.89
N ILE A 53 11.27 -11.88 -12.69
CA ILE A 53 10.10 -12.66 -12.28
C ILE A 53 9.17 -11.80 -11.44
N ALA A 54 7.90 -11.74 -11.85
CA ALA A 54 6.79 -11.19 -11.06
C ALA A 54 5.91 -12.32 -10.50
N ILE A 55 5.49 -12.19 -9.25
CA ILE A 55 4.60 -13.12 -8.55
C ILE A 55 3.40 -12.39 -7.93
N ALA A 56 2.38 -13.14 -7.54
CA ALA A 56 1.25 -12.60 -6.79
C ALA A 56 1.67 -12.18 -5.37
N PRO A 57 1.25 -10.98 -4.90
CA PRO A 57 1.58 -10.49 -3.56
C PRO A 57 0.65 -11.04 -2.45
N LEU A 58 -0.46 -11.67 -2.83
CA LEU A 58 -1.51 -12.25 -1.96
C LEU A 58 -1.99 -13.59 -2.50
#